data_AF-A0A3P5WRS1-F1
#
_entry.id   AF-A0A3P5WRS1-F1
#
_cell.length_a   1.000
_cell.length_b   1.000
_cell.length_c   1.000
_cell.angle_alpha   90.00
_cell.angle_beta   90.00
_cell.angle_gamma   90.00
#
_symmetry.space_group_name_H-M   'P 1'
#
loop_
_entity.id
_entity.type
_entity.pdbx_description
1 polymer ?
#
loop_
_entity_poly.entity_id
_entity_poly.type
_entity_poly.pdbx_seq_one_letter_code
_entity_poly.pdbx_strand_id
1 'polypeptide(L)'
;MPSQCPHCMTEIHAEASICPACGAVRGVWGRSVESWRRASTFMLGMAAFFIVAGMVFGTWVASDYSTTWFDGLIGFLLLSPFMLFSGGVGLFLRYVIPRMPEGWYR
;
A
#
# COMPACT_ATOMS: atom_id res chain seq x y z
N MET A 1 -29.46 2.92 10.29
CA MET A 1 -30.01 4.29 10.24
C MET A 1 -29.53 4.90 8.93
N PRO A 2 -30.42 5.39 8.05
CA PRO A 2 -29.99 6.12 6.86
C PRO A 2 -29.19 7.37 7.28
N SER A 3 -28.10 7.64 6.58
CA SER A 3 -27.22 8.78 6.85
C SER A 3 -27.37 9.81 5.74
N GLN A 4 -27.48 11.09 6.04
CA GLN A 4 -27.52 12.14 5.02
C GLN A 4 -26.12 12.50 4.54
N CYS A 5 -25.99 12.84 3.25
CA CYS A 5 -24.75 13.36 2.70
C CYS A 5 -24.44 14.74 3.30
N PRO A 6 -23.23 14.99 3.85
CA PRO A 6 -22.88 16.31 4.38
C PRO A 6 -22.77 17.39 3.28
N HIS A 7 -22.68 16.99 2.00
CA HIS A 7 -22.50 17.93 0.87
C HIS A 7 -23.82 18.34 0.21
N CYS A 8 -24.75 17.40 0.00
CA CYS A 8 -26.00 17.64 -0.72
C CYS A 8 -27.25 17.26 0.06
N MET A 9 -27.11 16.85 1.34
CA MET A 9 -28.19 16.49 2.26
C MET A 9 -29.13 15.37 1.79
N THR A 10 -28.82 14.70 0.68
CA THR A 10 -29.60 13.55 0.21
C THR A 10 -29.44 12.37 1.15
N GLU A 11 -30.53 11.66 1.36
CA GLU A 11 -30.55 10.43 2.14
C GLU A 11 -29.72 9.35 1.44
N ILE A 12 -28.82 8.71 2.20
CA ILE A 12 -27.94 7.68 1.69
C ILE A 12 -28.08 6.43 2.54
N HIS A 13 -28.12 5.28 1.87
CA HIS A 13 -28.01 3.99 2.52
C HIS A 13 -26.66 3.86 3.24
N ALA A 14 -26.67 3.23 4.41
CA ALA A 14 -25.47 3.09 5.25
C ALA A 14 -24.32 2.32 4.57
N GLU A 15 -24.65 1.49 3.57
CA GLU A 15 -23.71 0.71 2.76
C GLU A 15 -23.18 1.46 1.52
N ALA A 16 -23.76 2.62 1.18
CA ALA A 16 -23.36 3.36 0.00
C ALA A 16 -21.96 3.97 0.17
N SER A 17 -21.06 3.63 -0.76
CA SER A 17 -19.70 4.17 -0.85
C SER A 17 -19.62 5.46 -1.69
N ILE A 18 -20.67 5.76 -2.46
CA ILE A 18 -20.77 6.93 -3.32
C ILE A 18 -22.16 7.54 -3.15
N CYS A 19 -22.24 8.85 -3.02
CA CYS A 19 -23.50 9.57 -2.97
C CYS A 19 -24.14 9.61 -4.37
N PRO A 20 -25.39 9.16 -4.56
CA PRO A 20 -26.02 9.09 -5.88
C PRO A 20 -26.36 10.48 -6.46
N ALA A 21 -26.45 11.52 -5.64
CA ALA A 21 -26.85 12.86 -6.08
C ALA A 21 -25.66 13.78 -6.38
N CYS A 22 -24.64 13.80 -5.52
CA CYS A 22 -23.49 14.70 -5.69
C CYS A 22 -22.18 14.01 -6.10
N GLY A 23 -22.14 12.68 -6.13
CA GLY A 23 -20.93 11.91 -6.46
C GLY A 23 -19.87 11.87 -5.37
N ALA A 24 -20.12 12.43 -4.17
CA ALA A 24 -19.17 12.38 -3.06
C ALA A 24 -18.82 10.92 -2.70
N VAL A 25 -17.54 10.65 -2.49
CA VAL A 25 -17.02 9.31 -2.18
C VAL A 25 -16.78 9.20 -0.68
N ARG A 26 -17.27 8.11 -0.11
CA ARG A 26 -17.01 7.72 1.27
C ARG A 26 -15.72 6.90 1.33
N GLY A 27 -14.80 7.33 2.17
CA GLY A 27 -13.52 6.64 2.34
C GLY A 27 -12.59 7.39 3.26
N VAL A 28 -11.29 7.18 3.09
CA VAL A 28 -10.25 7.85 3.88
C VAL A 28 -9.43 8.70 2.91
N TRP A 29 -9.31 10.00 3.20
CA TRP A 29 -8.58 10.96 2.36
C TRP A 29 -9.00 10.94 0.88
N GLY A 30 -10.31 10.96 0.62
CA GLY A 30 -10.84 11.04 -0.75
C GLY A 30 -10.72 9.77 -1.59
N ARG A 31 -10.31 8.65 -0.98
CA ARG A 31 -10.10 7.36 -1.64
C ARG A 31 -10.89 6.28 -0.92
N SER A 32 -11.49 5.35 -1.67
CA SER A 32 -12.24 4.23 -1.09
C SER A 32 -11.31 3.27 -0.33
N VAL A 33 -11.83 2.61 0.70
CA VAL A 33 -11.07 1.60 1.48
C VAL A 33 -10.53 0.48 0.58
N GLU A 34 -11.27 0.09 -0.44
CA GLU A 34 -10.82 -0.91 -1.42
C GLU A 34 -9.62 -0.42 -2.24
N SER A 35 -9.60 0.86 -2.63
CA SER A 35 -8.45 1.44 -3.33
C SER A 35 -7.19 1.46 -2.45
N TRP A 36 -7.34 1.70 -1.15
CA TRP A 36 -6.26 1.61 -0.17
C TRP A 36 -5.78 0.18 0.06
N ARG A 37 -6.72 -0.78 0.11
CA ARG A 37 -6.39 -2.21 0.17
C ARG A 37 -5.60 -2.64 -1.06
N ARG A 38 -6.03 -2.23 -2.27
CA ARG A 38 -5.29 -2.50 -3.51
C ARG A 38 -3.89 -1.87 -3.49
N ALA A 39 -3.76 -0.63 -3.02
CA ALA A 39 -2.46 0.03 -2.86
C ALA A 39 -1.55 -0.70 -1.85
N SER A 40 -2.12 -1.21 -0.75
CA SER A 40 -1.38 -2.00 0.24
C SER A 40 -0.85 -3.31 -0.35
N THR A 41 -1.68 -4.04 -1.10
CA THR A 41 -1.28 -5.29 -1.77
C THR A 41 -0.19 -5.03 -2.81
N PHE A 42 -0.30 -3.93 -3.56
CA PHE A 42 0.71 -3.54 -4.53
C PHE A 42 2.06 -3.25 -3.85
N MET A 43 2.08 -2.46 -2.78
CA MET A 43 3.30 -2.15 -2.01
C MET A 43 3.92 -3.40 -1.38
N LEU A 44 3.11 -4.31 -0.82
CA LEU A 44 3.60 -5.60 -0.31
C LEU A 44 4.16 -6.49 -1.44
N GLY A 45 3.55 -6.46 -2.62
CA GLY A 45 4.06 -7.15 -3.81
C GLY A 45 5.42 -6.60 -4.26
N MET A 46 5.61 -5.28 -4.23
CA MET A 46 6.91 -4.66 -4.49
C MET A 46 7.96 -5.09 -3.46
N ALA A 47 7.60 -5.17 -2.18
CA ALA A 47 8.51 -5.66 -1.14
C ALA A 47 8.97 -7.09 -1.43
N ALA A 48 8.04 -7.98 -1.77
CA ALA A 48 8.35 -9.35 -2.14
C ALA A 48 9.27 -9.42 -3.38
N PHE A 49 9.03 -8.57 -4.38
CA PHE A 49 9.88 -8.46 -5.56
C PHE A 49 11.30 -8.06 -5.19
N PHE A 50 11.49 -7.03 -4.37
CA PHE A 50 12.81 -6.60 -3.95
C PHE A 50 13.55 -7.68 -3.16
N ILE A 51 12.86 -8.44 -2.30
CA ILE A 51 13.44 -9.58 -1.57
C ILE A 51 14.01 -10.61 -2.54
N VAL A 52 13.21 -11.03 -3.53
CA VAL A 52 13.65 -12.02 -4.53
C VAL A 52 14.78 -11.46 -5.39
N ALA A 53 14.66 -10.21 -5.84
CA ALA A 53 15.71 -9.55 -6.63
C ALA A 53 17.03 -9.45 -5.84
N GLY A 54 16.96 -9.11 -4.55
CA GLY A 54 18.14 -9.03 -3.68
C GLY A 54 18.78 -10.39 -3.45
N MET A 55 17.99 -11.45 -3.27
CA MET A 55 18.52 -12.82 -3.17
C MET A 55 19.23 -13.23 -4.47
N VAL A 56 18.57 -13.05 -5.62
CA VAL A 56 19.13 -13.42 -6.93
C VAL A 56 20.39 -12.61 -7.24
N PHE A 57 20.34 -11.29 -7.02
CA PHE A 57 21.48 -10.40 -7.23
C PHE A 57 22.64 -10.74 -6.30
N GLY A 58 22.36 -10.96 -5.02
CA GLY A 58 23.38 -11.35 -4.03
C GLY A 58 24.05 -12.68 -4.38
N THR A 59 23.28 -13.71 -4.78
CA THR A 59 23.85 -15.00 -5.18
C THR A 59 24.61 -14.93 -6.49
N TRP A 60 24.14 -14.11 -7.44
CA TRP A 60 24.81 -13.92 -8.72
C TRP A 60 26.17 -13.23 -8.52
N VAL A 61 26.20 -12.13 -7.75
CA VAL A 61 27.44 -11.43 -7.41
C VAL A 61 28.39 -12.33 -6.62
N ALA A 62 27.89 -13.16 -5.70
CA ALA A 62 28.73 -14.08 -4.93
C ALA A 62 29.29 -15.27 -5.74
N SER A 63 28.79 -15.51 -6.95
CA SER A 63 29.22 -16.64 -7.81
C SER A 63 30.39 -16.31 -8.72
N ASP A 64 30.81 -15.04 -8.78
CA ASP A 64 31.93 -14.60 -9.61
C ASP A 64 33.27 -14.84 -8.90
N TYR A 65 34.29 -15.26 -9.66
CA TYR A 65 35.58 -15.73 -9.11
C TYR A 65 36.43 -14.61 -8.48
N SER A 66 36.03 -13.35 -8.71
CA SER A 66 36.71 -12.14 -8.27
C SER A 66 36.05 -11.46 -7.08
N THR A 67 34.86 -11.90 -6.68
CA THR A 67 34.06 -11.28 -5.64
C THR A 67 34.03 -12.15 -4.40
N THR A 68 33.95 -11.51 -3.24
CA THR A 68 33.83 -12.19 -1.96
C THR A 68 32.36 -12.27 -1.55
N TRP A 69 32.04 -13.15 -0.59
CA TRP A 69 30.70 -13.20 0.01
C TRP A 69 30.24 -11.85 0.60
N PHE A 70 31.17 -10.95 0.91
CA PHE A 70 30.90 -9.56 1.32
C PHE A 70 30.27 -8.72 0.20
N ASP A 71 30.64 -8.92 -1.06
CA ASP A 71 30.09 -8.16 -2.19
C ASP A 71 28.62 -8.53 -2.45
N GLY A 72 28.28 -9.80 -2.27
CA GLY A 72 26.89 -10.26 -2.28
C GLY A 72 26.05 -9.67 -1.14
N LEU A 73 26.65 -9.52 0.05
CA LEU A 73 26.01 -8.88 1.21
C LEU A 73 25.77 -7.37 0.98
N ILE A 74 26.73 -6.67 0.36
CA ILE A 74 26.59 -5.26 -0.02
C ILE A 74 25.47 -5.11 -1.07
N GLY A 75 25.43 -6.00 -2.08
CA GLY A 75 24.37 -6.02 -3.09
C GLY A 75 22.97 -6.20 -2.49
N PHE A 76 22.82 -7.10 -1.51
CA PHE A 76 21.57 -7.29 -0.77
C PHE A 76 21.20 -6.07 0.10
N LEU A 77 22.18 -5.51 0.82
CA LEU A 77 22.00 -4.31 1.65
C LEU A 77 21.57 -3.08 0.84
N LEU A 78 21.95 -3.00 -0.43
CA LEU A 78 21.56 -1.91 -1.32
C LEU A 78 20.05 -1.92 -1.62
N LEU A 79 19.44 -3.11 -1.65
CA LEU A 79 18.00 -3.30 -1.90
C LEU A 79 17.17 -3.31 -0.61
N SER A 80 17.79 -3.55 0.54
CA SER A 80 17.16 -3.57 1.87
C SER A 80 16.30 -2.32 2.18
N PRO A 81 16.76 -1.07 1.95
CA PRO A 81 15.94 0.12 2.19
C PRO A 81 14.64 0.12 1.38
N PHE A 82 14.69 -0.35 0.13
CA PHE A 82 13.51 -0.45 -0.72
C PHE A 82 12.54 -1.53 -0.25
N MET A 83 13.05 -2.69 0.19
CA MET A 83 12.25 -3.75 0.81
C MET A 83 11.54 -3.24 2.07
N LEU A 84 12.28 -2.60 2.97
CA LEU A 84 11.75 -2.09 4.24
C LEU A 84 10.75 -0.96 4.03
N PHE A 85 11.03 -0.05 3.09
CA PHE A 85 10.12 1.04 2.77
C PHE A 85 8.81 0.52 2.17
N SER A 86 8.88 -0.31 1.13
CA SER A 86 7.69 -0.85 0.47
C SER A 86 6.88 -1.76 1.40
N GLY A 87 7.54 -2.62 2.17
CA GLY A 87 6.90 -3.48 3.17
C GLY A 87 6.26 -2.68 4.31
N GLY A 88 6.99 -1.70 4.84
CA GLY A 88 6.51 -0.81 5.90
C GLY A 88 5.30 0.01 5.47
N VAL A 89 5.36 0.64 4.29
CA VAL A 89 4.23 1.36 3.70
C VAL A 89 3.06 0.41 3.44
N GLY A 90 3.30 -0.77 2.85
CA GLY A 90 2.25 -1.76 2.60
C GLY A 90 1.52 -2.21 3.86
N LEU A 91 2.25 -2.48 4.94
CA LEU A 91 1.68 -2.82 6.25
C LEU A 91 0.94 -1.62 6.87
N PHE A 92 1.51 -0.43 6.80
CA PHE A 92 0.87 0.79 7.29
C PHE A 92 -0.49 1.02 6.60
N LEU A 93 -0.52 0.95 5.26
CA LEU A 93 -1.75 1.09 4.48
C LEU A 93 -2.79 0.03 4.86
N ARG A 94 -2.35 -1.20 5.15
CA ARG A 94 -3.24 -2.32 5.51
C ARG A 94 -3.80 -2.25 6.93
N TYR A 95 -3.03 -1.72 7.88
CA TYR A 95 -3.42 -1.72 9.30
C TYR A 95 -3.94 -0.38 9.83
N VAL A 96 -3.42 0.74 9.33
CA VAL A 96 -3.76 2.08 9.84
C VAL A 96 -4.97 2.66 9.12
N ILE A 97 -5.06 2.49 7.80
CA ILE A 97 -6.16 3.08 7.03
C ILE A 97 -7.54 2.54 7.41
N PRO A 98 -7.74 1.22 7.61
CA PRO A 98 -9.05 0.72 8.03
C PRO A 98 -9.48 1.18 9.43
N ARG A 99 -8.55 1.75 10.22
CA ARG A 99 -8.83 2.28 11.56
C ARG A 99 -9.12 3.78 11.56
N MET A 100 -8.91 4.48 10.45
CA MET A 100 -9.22 5.89 10.35
C MET A 100 -10.72 6.11 10.13
N PRO A 101 -11.32 7.16 10.72
CA PRO A 101 -12.72 7.47 10.51
C PRO A 101 -12.96 7.79 9.03
N GLU A 102 -13.96 7.13 8.43
CA GLU A 102 -14.35 7.39 7.06
C GLU A 102 -15.04 8.76 6.96
N GLY A 103 -14.55 9.59 6.04
CA GLY A 103 -15.13 10.88 5.71
C GLY A 103 -15.82 10.85 4.35
N TRP A 104 -16.73 11.80 4.13
CA TRP A 104 -17.31 12.08 2.83
C TRP A 104 -16.49 13.18 2.13
N TYR A 105 -15.89 12.83 1.00
CA TYR A 105 -15.06 13.73 0.20
C TYR A 105 -15.74 14.02 -1.14
N ARG A 106 -15.63 15.26 -1.63
CA ARG A 106 -16.18 15.70 -2.91
C ARG A 106 -15.05 16.12 -3.84
#